data_AF-A0A433DN53-F1
#
_entry.id   AF-A0A433DN53-F1
#
_cell.length_a   1.000
_cell.length_b   1.000
_cell.length_c   1.000
_cell.angle_alpha   90.00
_cell.angle_beta   90.00
_cell.angle_gamma   90.00
#
_symmetry.space_group_name_H-M   'P 1'
#
loop_
_entity.id
_entity.type
_entity.pdbx_description
1 polymer ?
#
loop_
_entity_poly.entity_id
_entity_poly.type
_entity_poly.pdbx_seq_one_letter_code
_entity_poly.pdbx_strand_id
1 'polypeptide(L)'
;MPFKGTKTHNSSHYDVIVVGGGAIGLSAALNAAKRDAKVLVIERFFLFNVSGSSGDFVRMFRTMYSDEELCKLALKSKEMWHELEKESGKTLIEMSGLLNFGNPDYKDGPEGNLTDPIPILKKLGVPFTLYENGADIEKDYPCFKNLPANYKAVYSPWNGTINVTLALRTLYELGVNTKNADYIEEEKVVKIQPQGHSRVLVVTEHVGDAGHVTENHYSAGKVIVASGAYVNHVTRSLGFEINLQIWEMVFMYFSMKPSFNYPCMWFQFENPDDENQSRLFYGFPAIPGSPPNCARIAVDWAARIIADPVYRRMDVSELEPDMTHRFVAKHCNDVLSQPQFQGTCLMPNVPDNGFVLDFSPESFVGEHHKNIIIFTAGWAFKFIPLFGHILADLALDGSTSYNIRSMCIDRQNVLKPVAAVPDVGSHLPMKGPYFE
;
A
#
# COMPACT_ATOMS: atom_id res chain seq x y z
N MET A 1 -7.58 9.76 26.23
CA MET A 1 -7.23 9.02 27.47
C MET A 1 -5.73 8.80 27.45
N PRO A 2 -5.00 9.03 28.55
CA PRO A 2 -3.59 8.66 28.59
C PRO A 2 -3.47 7.13 28.54
N PHE A 3 -2.45 6.65 27.82
CA PHE A 3 -2.09 5.24 27.67
C PHE A 3 -2.05 4.55 29.04
N LYS A 4 -2.87 3.52 29.23
CA LYS A 4 -2.77 2.66 30.42
C LYS A 4 -1.62 1.68 30.20
N GLY A 5 -0.50 1.98 30.87
CA GLY A 5 0.42 1.02 31.48
C GLY A 5 0.91 -0.13 30.62
N THR A 6 2.14 -0.01 30.16
CA THR A 6 2.99 -1.13 29.73
C THR A 6 2.92 -2.25 30.77
N LYS A 7 2.33 -3.38 30.39
CA LYS A 7 2.47 -4.62 31.17
C LYS A 7 3.94 -5.02 31.10
N THR A 8 4.57 -5.27 32.25
CA THR A 8 5.89 -5.91 32.31
C THR A 8 5.76 -7.34 31.77
N HIS A 9 6.22 -7.58 30.53
CA HIS A 9 6.04 -8.86 29.85
C HIS A 9 7.14 -9.87 30.26
N ASN A 10 6.89 -10.64 31.32
CA ASN A 10 7.57 -11.93 31.51
C ASN A 10 7.16 -12.86 30.36
N SER A 11 8.14 -13.40 29.61
CA SER A 11 8.03 -14.55 28.67
C SER A 11 6.59 -14.92 28.25
N SER A 12 5.94 -14.09 27.44
CA SER A 12 4.57 -14.32 27.00
C SER A 12 4.56 -15.04 25.65
N HIS A 13 3.99 -16.25 25.62
CA HIS A 13 3.65 -16.94 24.39
C HIS A 13 2.36 -16.35 23.78
N TYR A 14 2.33 -16.25 22.46
CA TYR A 14 1.19 -15.79 21.63
C TYR A 14 0.83 -16.85 20.58
N ASP A 15 -0.39 -16.80 20.07
CA ASP A 15 -0.77 -17.64 18.92
C ASP A 15 -0.18 -17.05 17.64
N VAL A 16 -0.29 -15.73 17.49
CA VAL A 16 0.20 -14.97 16.33
C VAL A 16 0.97 -13.73 16.79
N ILE A 17 2.18 -13.54 16.28
CA ILE A 17 2.87 -12.23 16.31
C ILE A 17 2.76 -11.58 14.94
N VAL A 18 2.39 -10.30 14.90
CA VAL A 18 2.37 -9.47 13.69
C VAL A 18 3.50 -8.45 13.78
N VAL A 19 4.42 -8.51 12.84
CA VAL A 19 5.54 -7.57 12.71
C VAL A 19 5.16 -6.45 11.75
N GLY A 20 4.94 -5.25 12.30
CA GLY A 20 4.45 -4.06 11.60
C GLY A 20 3.03 -3.70 12.02
N GLY A 21 2.86 -2.54 12.65
CA GLY A 21 1.58 -1.95 13.07
C GLY A 21 0.96 -1.03 12.02
N GLY A 22 1.26 -1.25 10.74
CA GLY A 22 0.64 -0.55 9.61
C GLY A 22 -0.74 -1.11 9.27
N ALA A 23 -1.35 -0.59 8.20
CA ALA A 23 -2.74 -0.91 7.87
C ALA A 23 -3.03 -2.41 7.67
N ILE A 24 -2.14 -3.12 6.97
CA ILE A 24 -2.28 -4.56 6.72
C ILE A 24 -2.03 -5.36 8.01
N GLY A 25 -1.02 -4.99 8.79
CA GLY A 25 -0.72 -5.65 10.06
C GLY A 25 -1.85 -5.49 11.09
N LEU A 26 -2.41 -4.29 11.23
CA LEU A 26 -3.57 -4.04 12.09
C LEU A 26 -4.80 -4.85 11.64
N SER A 27 -5.04 -4.95 10.32
CA SER A 27 -6.14 -5.74 9.78
C SER A 27 -5.95 -7.24 10.00
N ALA A 28 -4.73 -7.76 9.82
CA ALA A 28 -4.41 -9.16 10.11
C ALA A 28 -4.57 -9.48 11.61
N ALA A 29 -4.07 -8.60 12.48
CA ALA A 29 -4.21 -8.72 13.92
C ALA A 29 -5.70 -8.73 14.34
N LEU A 30 -6.50 -7.81 13.80
CA LEU A 30 -7.95 -7.76 14.07
C LEU A 30 -8.65 -9.06 13.67
N ASN A 31 -8.40 -9.57 12.46
CA ASN A 31 -9.04 -10.79 11.98
C ASN A 31 -8.64 -12.03 12.80
N ALA A 32 -7.36 -12.13 13.20
CA ALA A 32 -6.91 -13.21 14.08
C ALA A 32 -7.51 -13.09 15.49
N ALA A 33 -7.50 -11.89 16.08
CA ALA A 33 -8.00 -11.64 17.44
C ALA A 33 -9.52 -11.85 17.57
N LYS A 34 -10.30 -11.57 16.52
CA LYS A 34 -11.73 -11.91 16.43
C LYS A 34 -12.02 -13.41 16.46
N ARG A 35 -11.03 -14.23 16.14
CA ARG A 35 -11.08 -15.69 16.16
C ARG A 35 -10.43 -16.25 17.44
N ASP A 36 -10.43 -15.46 18.51
CA ASP A 36 -9.90 -15.77 19.84
C ASP A 36 -8.39 -16.09 19.90
N ALA A 37 -7.64 -15.83 18.84
CA ALA A 37 -6.19 -15.94 18.87
C ALA A 37 -5.58 -14.84 19.74
N LYS A 38 -4.63 -15.20 20.61
CA LYS A 38 -3.83 -14.24 21.37
C LYS A 38 -2.77 -13.63 20.45
N VAL A 39 -2.95 -12.36 20.11
CA VAL A 39 -2.12 -11.63 19.13
C VAL A 39 -1.22 -10.62 19.82
N LEU A 40 0.02 -10.50 19.33
CA LEU A 40 0.91 -9.38 19.63
C LEU A 40 1.27 -8.63 18.33
N VAL A 41 1.01 -7.33 18.28
CA VAL A 41 1.48 -6.45 17.21
C VAL A 41 2.72 -5.70 17.68
N ILE A 42 3.80 -5.76 16.91
CA ILE A 42 5.06 -5.08 17.20
C ILE A 42 5.33 -4.05 16.10
N GLU A 43 5.33 -2.77 16.46
CA GLU A 43 5.64 -1.63 15.59
C GLU A 43 6.96 -0.98 16.01
N ARG A 44 7.84 -0.75 15.04
CA ARG A 44 9.18 -0.20 15.29
C ARG A 44 9.19 1.29 15.60
N PHE A 45 8.08 1.98 15.35
CA PHE A 45 7.85 3.39 15.66
C PHE A 45 6.59 3.51 16.54
N PHE A 46 6.03 4.71 16.65
CA PHE A 46 4.64 4.85 17.09
C PHE A 46 3.67 4.33 16.03
N LEU A 47 2.52 3.81 16.45
CA LEU A 47 1.39 3.57 15.58
C LEU A 47 0.98 4.86 14.87
N PHE A 48 0.49 4.72 13.63
CA PHE A 48 0.06 5.84 12.81
C PHE A 48 1.17 6.84 12.42
N ASN A 49 2.43 6.39 12.45
CA ASN A 49 3.57 7.17 11.99
C ASN A 49 3.59 7.40 10.46
N VAL A 50 4.50 8.27 10.02
CA VAL A 50 4.74 8.64 8.60
C VAL A 50 6.00 8.01 8.01
N SER A 51 6.69 7.15 8.76
CA SER A 51 7.97 6.55 8.37
C SER A 51 7.84 5.44 7.32
N GLY A 52 6.63 4.91 7.11
CA GLY A 52 6.32 3.90 6.09
C GLY A 52 5.42 4.41 4.94
N SER A 53 4.45 3.58 4.57
CA SER A 53 3.57 3.77 3.40
C SER A 53 2.19 4.38 3.73
N SER A 54 1.88 4.56 5.02
CA SER A 54 0.55 4.95 5.52
C SER A 54 0.47 6.39 6.07
N GLY A 55 1.47 7.24 5.78
CA GLY A 55 1.63 8.57 6.40
C GLY A 55 0.87 9.74 5.73
N ASP A 56 -0.10 9.47 4.87
CA ASP A 56 -0.87 10.46 4.11
C ASP A 56 -2.36 10.38 4.50
N PHE A 57 -3.20 11.33 4.08
CA PHE A 57 -4.60 11.40 4.51
C PHE A 57 -5.55 10.53 3.68
N VAL A 58 -5.25 10.31 2.39
CA VAL A 58 -6.18 9.68 1.45
C VAL A 58 -5.53 8.60 0.58
N ARG A 59 -6.28 7.54 0.25
CA ARG A 59 -5.88 6.49 -0.69
C ARG A 59 -7.02 6.17 -1.66
N MET A 60 -6.66 5.65 -2.83
CA MET A 60 -7.61 5.26 -3.87
C MET A 60 -8.12 3.85 -3.64
N PHE A 61 -9.45 3.69 -3.62
CA PHE A 61 -10.14 2.41 -3.75
C PHE A 61 -10.60 2.21 -5.20
N ARG A 62 -9.92 1.35 -5.97
CA ARG A 62 -10.27 1.11 -7.38
C ARG A 62 -10.64 -0.34 -7.67
N THR A 63 -11.57 -0.54 -8.59
CA THR A 63 -12.04 -1.83 -9.13
C THR A 63 -11.74 -1.97 -10.62
N MET A 64 -11.37 -0.89 -11.31
CA MET A 64 -11.03 -0.92 -12.74
C MET A 64 -9.64 -1.53 -12.95
N TYR A 65 -9.60 -2.82 -13.28
CA TYR A 65 -8.40 -3.60 -13.55
C TYR A 65 -8.52 -4.33 -14.90
N SER A 66 -7.41 -4.43 -15.63
CA SER A 66 -7.27 -5.25 -16.83
C SER A 66 -7.02 -6.74 -16.53
N ASP A 67 -6.79 -7.09 -15.27
CA ASP A 67 -6.75 -8.46 -14.77
C ASP A 67 -8.08 -8.82 -14.08
N GLU A 68 -8.72 -9.90 -14.54
CA GLU A 68 -10.06 -10.29 -14.08
C GLU A 68 -10.05 -10.74 -12.61
N GLU A 69 -9.02 -11.48 -12.18
CA GLU A 69 -8.94 -11.99 -10.81
C GLU A 69 -8.70 -10.85 -9.81
N LEU A 70 -7.85 -9.89 -10.17
CA LEU A 70 -7.61 -8.68 -9.39
C LEU A 70 -8.85 -7.78 -9.32
N CYS A 71 -9.62 -7.69 -10.41
CA CYS A 71 -10.92 -7.03 -10.39
C CYS A 71 -11.88 -7.73 -9.40
N LYS A 72 -11.98 -9.06 -9.43
CA LYS A 72 -12.80 -9.83 -8.47
C LYS A 72 -12.35 -9.63 -7.02
N LEU A 73 -11.04 -9.64 -6.76
CA LEU A 73 -10.49 -9.35 -5.43
C LEU A 73 -10.81 -7.92 -5.00
N ALA A 74 -10.78 -6.94 -5.90
CA ALA A 74 -11.14 -5.57 -5.59
C ALA A 74 -12.64 -5.45 -5.26
N LEU A 75 -13.50 -6.13 -6.02
CA LEU A 75 -14.95 -6.20 -5.72
C LEU A 75 -15.21 -6.88 -4.37
N LYS A 76 -14.49 -7.95 -4.04
CA LYS A 76 -14.59 -8.57 -2.70
C LYS A 76 -14.10 -7.62 -1.60
N SER A 77 -12.98 -6.95 -1.83
CA SER A 77 -12.47 -5.96 -0.88
C SER A 77 -13.48 -4.84 -0.62
N LYS A 78 -14.22 -4.41 -1.66
CA LYS A 78 -15.33 -3.43 -1.52
C LYS A 78 -16.36 -3.89 -0.50
N GLU A 79 -16.81 -5.15 -0.60
CA GLU A 79 -17.77 -5.75 0.33
C GLU A 79 -17.22 -5.76 1.76
N MET A 80 -15.95 -6.14 1.92
CA MET A 80 -15.32 -6.23 3.23
C MET A 80 -15.02 -4.85 3.86
N TRP A 81 -14.76 -3.83 3.04
CA TRP A 81 -14.74 -2.46 3.52
C TRP A 81 -16.09 -2.03 4.06
N HIS A 82 -17.17 -2.35 3.34
CA HIS A 82 -18.53 -2.06 3.81
C HIS A 82 -18.86 -2.79 5.12
N GLU A 83 -18.42 -4.04 5.27
CA GLU A 83 -18.54 -4.79 6.53
C GLU A 83 -17.77 -4.12 7.68
N LEU A 84 -16.54 -3.65 7.42
CA LEU A 84 -15.75 -2.91 8.41
C LEU A 84 -16.39 -1.58 8.81
N GLU A 85 -16.98 -0.85 7.87
CA GLU A 85 -17.75 0.37 8.16
C GLU A 85 -18.98 0.08 9.02
N LYS A 86 -19.72 -1.00 8.71
CA LYS A 86 -20.89 -1.43 9.48
C LYS A 86 -20.53 -1.81 10.90
N GLU A 87 -19.43 -2.53 11.09
CA GLU A 87 -18.97 -2.94 12.42
C GLU A 87 -18.47 -1.76 13.25
N SER A 88 -17.71 -0.86 12.64
CA SER A 88 -17.15 0.30 13.34
C SER A 88 -18.13 1.45 13.54
N GLY A 89 -19.23 1.48 12.77
CA GLY A 89 -20.16 2.61 12.72
C GLY A 89 -19.56 3.87 12.08
N LYS A 90 -18.46 3.75 11.32
CA LYS A 90 -17.73 4.86 10.71
C LYS A 90 -17.71 4.70 9.20
N THR A 91 -17.88 5.82 8.47
CA THR A 91 -17.63 5.87 7.03
C THR A 91 -16.13 5.99 6.79
N LEU A 92 -15.52 4.94 6.25
CA LEU A 92 -14.10 4.83 5.94
C LEU A 92 -13.81 5.08 4.47
N ILE A 93 -14.78 4.82 3.58
CA ILE A 93 -14.67 5.05 2.14
C ILE A 93 -15.81 5.94 1.65
N GLU A 94 -15.46 7.01 0.94
CA GLU A 94 -16.42 7.80 0.20
C GLU A 94 -16.48 7.33 -1.26
N MET A 95 -17.57 6.66 -1.64
CA MET A 95 -17.76 6.07 -2.97
C MET A 95 -18.18 7.11 -4.02
N SER A 96 -17.32 8.09 -4.27
CA SER A 96 -17.53 9.17 -5.25
C SER A 96 -17.32 8.74 -6.72
N GLY A 97 -16.78 7.54 -6.94
CA GLY A 97 -16.37 7.03 -8.25
C GLY A 97 -14.91 7.38 -8.61
N LEU A 98 -14.50 6.91 -9.78
CA LEU A 98 -13.16 7.13 -10.36
C LEU A 98 -13.30 7.48 -11.84
N LEU A 99 -12.72 8.61 -12.24
CA LEU A 99 -12.55 8.99 -13.64
C LEU A 99 -11.12 8.65 -14.10
N ASN A 100 -10.98 7.60 -14.88
CA ASN A 100 -9.76 7.36 -15.64
C ASN A 100 -9.90 8.06 -16.99
N PHE A 101 -8.98 8.95 -17.34
CA PHE A 101 -9.02 9.69 -18.60
C PHE A 101 -7.64 9.87 -19.20
N GLY A 102 -7.55 10.17 -20.50
CA GLY A 102 -6.26 10.44 -21.13
C GLY A 102 -6.12 9.87 -22.52
N ASN A 103 -4.87 9.72 -22.94
CA ASN A 103 -4.49 9.19 -24.24
C ASN A 103 -4.90 7.70 -24.36
N PRO A 104 -5.77 7.32 -25.30
CA PRO A 104 -6.19 5.93 -25.47
C PRO A 104 -5.07 5.01 -25.96
N ASP A 105 -3.99 5.57 -26.52
CA ASP A 105 -2.82 4.83 -27.00
C ASP A 105 -1.76 4.63 -25.91
N TYR A 106 -2.03 5.09 -24.67
CA TYR A 106 -1.16 4.81 -23.53
C TYR A 106 -1.11 3.31 -23.23
N LYS A 107 0.10 2.75 -23.16
CA LYS A 107 0.33 1.33 -22.96
C LYS A 107 1.37 1.03 -21.89
N ASP A 108 1.17 -0.11 -21.23
CA ASP A 108 2.13 -0.82 -20.37
C ASP A 108 2.60 -0.01 -19.16
N GLY A 109 1.69 0.79 -18.62
CA GLY A 109 1.89 1.58 -17.42
C GLY A 109 1.86 0.82 -16.09
N PRO A 110 2.41 1.41 -15.01
CA PRO A 110 2.31 0.83 -13.67
C PRO A 110 0.86 0.68 -13.17
N GLU A 111 -0.06 1.50 -13.69
CA GLU A 111 -1.50 1.45 -13.38
C GLU A 111 -2.34 0.75 -14.47
N GLY A 112 -1.68 0.11 -15.45
CA GLY A 112 -2.32 -0.51 -16.61
C GLY A 112 -2.73 0.50 -17.68
N ASN A 113 -3.71 0.13 -18.51
CA ASN A 113 -4.12 0.92 -19.67
C ASN A 113 -5.54 1.47 -19.49
N LEU A 114 -5.85 2.59 -20.16
CA LEU A 114 -7.11 3.32 -20.00
C LEU A 114 -8.34 2.47 -20.36
N THR A 115 -8.29 1.71 -21.45
CA THR A 115 -9.47 1.02 -22.01
C THR A 115 -9.51 -0.49 -21.76
N ASP A 116 -8.39 -1.10 -21.40
CA ASP A 116 -8.27 -2.53 -21.15
C ASP A 116 -9.18 -3.09 -20.03
N PRO A 117 -9.56 -2.32 -18.99
CA PRO A 117 -10.53 -2.82 -18.02
C PRO A 117 -11.95 -3.04 -18.60
N ILE A 118 -12.33 -2.37 -19.70
CA ILE A 118 -13.73 -2.33 -20.18
C ILE A 118 -14.35 -3.73 -20.42
N PRO A 119 -13.69 -4.69 -21.09
CA PRO A 119 -14.25 -6.03 -21.28
C PRO A 119 -14.55 -6.74 -19.95
N ILE A 120 -13.69 -6.58 -18.95
CA ILE A 120 -13.86 -7.16 -17.61
C ILE A 120 -14.99 -6.47 -16.87
N LEU A 121 -15.06 -5.13 -16.93
CA LEU A 121 -16.17 -4.38 -16.32
C LEU A 121 -17.52 -4.82 -16.88
N LYS A 122 -17.61 -5.01 -18.21
CA LYS A 122 -18.82 -5.56 -18.86
C LYS A 122 -19.13 -6.97 -18.38
N LYS A 123 -18.13 -7.86 -18.36
CA LYS A 123 -18.28 -9.26 -17.95
C LYS A 123 -18.76 -9.40 -16.50
N LEU A 124 -18.22 -8.58 -15.60
CA LEU A 124 -18.52 -8.62 -14.17
C LEU A 124 -19.69 -7.70 -13.76
N GLY A 125 -20.33 -7.01 -14.71
CA GLY A 125 -21.48 -6.14 -14.46
C GLY A 125 -21.14 -4.89 -13.64
N VAL A 126 -19.88 -4.43 -13.67
CA VAL A 126 -19.48 -3.18 -13.01
C VAL A 126 -20.01 -2.01 -13.84
N PRO A 127 -20.79 -1.07 -13.26
CA PRO A 127 -21.31 0.07 -14.00
C PRO A 127 -20.17 1.02 -14.41
N PHE A 128 -20.23 1.52 -15.64
CA PHE A 128 -19.30 2.53 -16.13
C PHE A 128 -19.94 3.44 -17.19
N THR A 129 -19.34 4.61 -17.38
CA THR A 129 -19.69 5.60 -18.41
C THR A 129 -18.44 5.90 -19.24
N LEU A 130 -18.61 6.07 -20.55
CA LEU A 130 -17.53 6.37 -21.49
C LEU A 130 -17.65 7.80 -22.00
N TYR A 131 -16.49 8.41 -22.24
CA TYR A 131 -16.35 9.70 -22.92
C TYR A 131 -15.40 9.53 -24.11
N GLU A 132 -15.76 10.09 -25.26
CA GLU A 132 -15.05 9.85 -26.52
C GLU A 132 -14.04 10.95 -26.89
N ASN A 133 -14.09 12.11 -26.23
CA ASN A 133 -13.19 13.24 -26.49
C ASN A 133 -13.01 14.12 -25.25
N GLY A 134 -11.96 14.95 -25.26
CA GLY A 134 -11.63 15.87 -24.17
C GLY A 134 -12.73 16.89 -23.84
N ALA A 135 -13.47 17.38 -24.84
CA ALA A 135 -14.50 18.40 -24.63
C ALA A 135 -15.71 17.85 -23.87
N ASP A 136 -16.11 16.60 -24.13
CA ASP A 136 -17.17 15.94 -23.37
C ASP A 136 -16.75 15.71 -21.91
N ILE A 137 -15.47 15.39 -21.67
CA ILE A 137 -14.93 15.25 -20.31
C ILE A 137 -14.98 16.59 -19.59
N GLU A 138 -14.49 17.68 -20.19
CA GLU A 138 -14.51 19.02 -19.57
C GLU A 138 -15.91 19.54 -19.28
N LYS A 139 -16.88 19.18 -20.12
CA LYS A 139 -18.28 19.55 -19.93
C LYS A 139 -18.86 18.96 -18.64
N ASP A 140 -18.62 17.68 -18.39
CA ASP A 140 -19.16 16.97 -17.21
C ASP A 140 -18.24 17.09 -15.99
N TYR A 141 -16.95 17.36 -16.22
CA TYR A 141 -15.92 17.60 -15.21
C TYR A 141 -15.27 18.98 -15.42
N PRO A 142 -15.97 20.09 -15.13
CA PRO A 142 -15.46 21.45 -15.31
C PRO A 142 -14.28 21.79 -14.39
N CYS A 143 -13.90 20.87 -13.49
CA CYS A 143 -12.64 20.88 -12.77
C CYS A 143 -11.41 20.78 -13.67
N PHE A 144 -11.57 20.34 -14.93
CA PHE A 144 -10.51 20.26 -15.91
C PHE A 144 -10.63 21.30 -17.03
N LYS A 145 -9.51 21.59 -17.70
CA LYS A 145 -9.40 22.46 -18.87
C LYS A 145 -8.29 22.02 -19.81
N ASN A 146 -8.34 22.50 -21.05
CA ASN A 146 -7.33 22.28 -22.08
C ASN A 146 -6.98 20.79 -22.31
N LEU A 147 -7.94 19.88 -22.16
CA LEU A 147 -7.78 18.46 -22.43
C LEU A 147 -7.63 18.25 -23.95
N PRO A 148 -6.63 17.47 -24.41
CA PRO A 148 -6.49 17.13 -25.81
C PRO A 148 -7.76 16.50 -26.39
N ALA A 149 -8.08 16.83 -27.65
CA ALA A 149 -9.30 16.38 -28.31
C ALA A 149 -9.40 14.85 -28.42
N ASN A 150 -8.27 14.14 -28.49
CA ASN A 150 -8.20 12.69 -28.57
C ASN A 150 -8.32 11.98 -27.21
N TYR A 151 -8.39 12.71 -26.10
CA TYR A 151 -8.53 12.08 -24.78
C TYR A 151 -9.88 11.37 -24.67
N LYS A 152 -9.84 10.16 -24.11
CA LYS A 152 -11.03 9.39 -23.75
C LYS A 152 -11.14 9.26 -22.25
N ALA A 153 -12.30 8.83 -21.75
CA ALA A 153 -12.43 8.49 -20.34
C ALA A 153 -13.34 7.30 -20.09
N VAL A 154 -13.08 6.64 -18.96
CA VAL A 154 -13.91 5.62 -18.33
C VAL A 154 -14.18 6.07 -16.90
N TYR A 155 -15.44 6.33 -16.58
CA TYR A 155 -15.89 6.60 -15.23
C TYR A 155 -16.59 5.37 -14.65
N SER A 156 -16.34 5.04 -13.38
CA SER A 156 -17.14 4.04 -12.67
C SER A 156 -17.44 4.46 -11.22
N PRO A 157 -18.72 4.37 -10.77
CA PRO A 157 -19.12 4.79 -9.42
C PRO A 157 -18.74 3.78 -8.33
N TRP A 158 -18.28 2.58 -8.67
CA TRP A 158 -17.87 1.56 -7.69
C TRP A 158 -16.43 1.73 -7.19
N ASN A 159 -15.94 2.96 -7.21
CA ASN A 159 -14.62 3.35 -6.75
C ASN A 159 -14.76 4.50 -5.73
N GLY A 160 -13.77 4.73 -4.89
CA GLY A 160 -13.87 5.76 -3.86
C GLY A 160 -12.56 6.16 -3.17
N THR A 161 -12.66 7.14 -2.29
CA THR A 161 -11.53 7.65 -1.50
C THR A 161 -11.56 7.04 -0.10
N ILE A 162 -10.44 6.45 0.30
CA ILE A 162 -10.27 5.84 1.63
C ILE A 162 -9.66 6.89 2.56
N ASN A 163 -10.30 7.13 3.70
CA ASN A 163 -9.74 7.95 4.77
C ASN A 163 -8.69 7.14 5.55
N VAL A 164 -7.41 7.41 5.28
CA VAL A 164 -6.28 6.64 5.82
C VAL A 164 -6.21 6.71 7.33
N THR A 165 -6.26 7.92 7.87
CA THR A 165 -6.12 8.14 9.32
C THR A 165 -7.28 7.48 10.09
N LEU A 166 -8.51 7.61 9.57
CA LEU A 166 -9.68 7.01 10.19
C LEU A 166 -9.67 5.48 10.07
N ALA A 167 -9.27 4.92 8.92
CA ALA A 167 -9.17 3.48 8.72
C ALA A 167 -8.17 2.84 9.70
N LEU A 168 -6.97 3.41 9.83
CA LEU A 168 -5.95 2.90 10.75
C LEU A 168 -6.43 2.91 12.21
N ARG A 169 -7.01 4.04 12.66
CA ARG A 169 -7.55 4.15 14.03
C ARG A 169 -8.68 3.18 14.28
N THR A 170 -9.53 2.97 13.28
CA THR A 170 -10.66 2.04 13.36
C THR A 170 -10.19 0.59 13.50
N LEU A 171 -9.20 0.16 12.70
CA LEU A 171 -8.63 -1.18 12.82
C LEU A 171 -8.00 -1.41 14.20
N TYR A 172 -7.24 -0.42 14.68
CA TYR A 172 -6.65 -0.47 16.03
C TYR A 172 -7.72 -0.53 17.13
N GLU A 173 -8.71 0.36 17.11
CA GLU A 173 -9.78 0.41 18.12
C GLU A 173 -10.57 -0.90 18.17
N LEU A 174 -10.96 -1.44 17.01
CA LEU A 174 -11.63 -2.74 16.93
C LEU A 174 -10.74 -3.86 17.48
N GLY A 175 -9.45 -3.85 17.17
CA GLY A 175 -8.49 -4.85 17.64
C GLY A 175 -8.32 -4.82 19.16
N VAL A 176 -8.14 -3.64 19.74
CA VAL A 176 -8.11 -3.44 21.21
C VAL A 176 -9.40 -3.94 21.87
N ASN A 177 -10.56 -3.67 21.25
CA ASN A 177 -11.86 -4.06 21.79
C ASN A 177 -12.07 -5.58 21.86
N THR A 178 -11.33 -6.37 21.06
CA THR A 178 -11.34 -7.84 21.20
C THR A 178 -10.75 -8.33 22.52
N LYS A 179 -9.88 -7.53 23.16
CA LYS A 179 -9.05 -7.90 24.33
C LYS A 179 -8.07 -9.05 24.09
N ASN A 180 -7.98 -9.54 22.86
CA ASN A 180 -7.09 -10.63 22.45
C ASN A 180 -5.83 -10.12 21.73
N ALA A 181 -5.73 -8.81 21.45
CA ALA A 181 -4.58 -8.18 20.82
C ALA A 181 -3.84 -7.24 21.78
N ASP A 182 -2.56 -7.51 22.01
CA ASP A 182 -1.60 -6.60 22.65
C ASP A 182 -0.81 -5.83 21.56
N TYR A 183 -0.38 -4.61 21.87
CA TYR A 183 0.34 -3.73 20.95
C TYR A 183 1.59 -3.17 21.63
N ILE A 184 2.73 -3.25 20.93
CA ILE A 184 4.00 -2.67 21.36
C ILE A 184 4.48 -1.72 20.27
N GLU A 185 4.86 -0.53 20.70
CA GLU A 185 5.39 0.56 19.87
C GLU A 185 6.88 0.76 20.18
N GLU A 186 7.58 1.44 19.27
CA GLU A 186 9.01 1.76 19.40
C GLU A 186 9.92 0.53 19.62
N GLU A 187 9.51 -0.62 19.09
CA GLU A 187 10.21 -1.89 19.26
C GLU A 187 10.48 -2.53 17.91
N LYS A 188 11.77 -2.62 17.56
CA LYS A 188 12.21 -3.11 16.26
C LYS A 188 12.44 -4.61 16.32
N VAL A 189 11.71 -5.39 15.53
CA VAL A 189 12.06 -6.79 15.28
C VAL A 189 13.36 -6.87 14.49
N VAL A 190 14.36 -7.55 15.05
CA VAL A 190 15.69 -7.72 14.44
C VAL A 190 15.98 -9.14 14.00
N LYS A 191 15.27 -10.13 14.57
CA LYS A 191 15.45 -11.53 14.23
C LYS A 191 14.17 -12.33 14.44
N ILE A 192 13.87 -13.21 13.48
CA ILE A 192 12.91 -14.30 13.63
C ILE A 192 13.70 -15.60 13.59
N GLN A 193 13.49 -16.47 14.57
CA GLN A 193 14.18 -17.74 14.68
C GLN A 193 13.17 -18.86 14.97
N PRO A 194 12.93 -19.78 14.03
CA PRO A 194 12.16 -20.98 14.33
C PRO A 194 12.78 -21.80 15.47
N GLN A 195 11.94 -22.38 16.34
CA GLN A 195 12.34 -23.14 17.52
C GLN A 195 11.45 -24.36 17.75
N GLY A 196 12.05 -25.54 17.84
CA GLY A 196 11.30 -26.80 17.93
C GLY A 196 10.36 -26.96 16.72
N HIS A 197 9.37 -27.84 16.79
CA HIS A 197 8.54 -28.17 15.62
C HIS A 197 7.48 -27.10 15.26
N SER A 198 7.07 -26.25 16.21
CA SER A 198 5.86 -25.41 16.05
C SER A 198 5.94 -24.01 16.64
N ARG A 199 7.12 -23.57 17.09
CA ARG A 199 7.28 -22.25 17.72
C ARG A 199 8.26 -21.40 16.92
N VAL A 200 8.07 -20.10 17.02
CA VAL A 200 8.93 -19.09 16.43
C VAL A 200 9.29 -18.10 17.52
N LEU A 201 10.59 -17.89 17.73
CA LEU A 201 11.12 -16.84 18.59
C LEU A 201 11.24 -15.55 17.76
N VAL A 202 10.77 -14.45 18.31
CA VAL A 202 10.90 -13.11 17.76
C VAL A 202 11.75 -12.30 18.71
N VAL A 203 12.92 -11.87 18.25
CA VAL A 203 13.86 -11.03 18.99
C VAL A 203 13.72 -9.60 18.52
N THR A 204 13.71 -8.70 19.47
CA THR A 204 13.42 -7.29 19.27
C THR A 204 14.41 -6.41 20.01
N GLU A 205 14.58 -5.18 19.54
CA GLU A 205 15.36 -4.14 20.19
C GLU A 205 14.49 -2.92 20.45
N HIS A 206 14.53 -2.40 21.66
CA HIS A 206 13.98 -1.11 22.04
C HIS A 206 15.12 -0.16 22.42
N VAL A 207 15.07 1.08 21.92
CA VAL A 207 16.04 2.13 22.25
C VAL A 207 15.38 3.10 23.22
N GLY A 208 15.76 3.04 24.50
CA GLY A 208 15.23 3.95 25.52
C GLY A 208 15.82 5.36 25.43
N ASP A 209 15.26 6.31 26.19
CA ASP A 209 15.63 7.75 26.17
C ASP A 209 17.13 8.03 26.34
N ALA A 210 17.84 7.20 27.10
CA ALA A 210 19.28 7.32 27.33
C ALA A 210 20.15 6.66 26.23
N GLY A 211 19.54 6.20 25.14
CA GLY A 211 20.20 5.45 24.06
C GLY A 211 20.55 4.00 24.41
N HIS A 212 20.10 3.50 25.57
CA HIS A 212 20.31 2.11 25.95
C HIS A 212 19.43 1.19 25.09
N VAL A 213 20.04 0.18 24.49
CA VAL A 213 19.35 -0.84 23.70
C VAL A 213 18.99 -2.01 24.61
N THR A 214 17.70 -2.30 24.73
CA THR A 214 17.20 -3.49 25.42
C THR A 214 16.72 -4.52 24.42
N GLU A 215 17.20 -5.75 24.55
CA GLU A 215 16.75 -6.89 23.75
C GLU A 215 15.58 -7.59 24.46
N ASN A 216 14.44 -7.74 23.77
CA ASN A 216 13.29 -8.50 24.27
C ASN A 216 12.98 -9.70 23.38
N HIS A 217 12.39 -10.73 23.99
CA HIS A 217 12.15 -12.05 23.39
C HIS A 217 10.68 -12.43 23.54
N TYR A 218 10.02 -12.69 22.41
CA TYR A 218 8.64 -13.17 22.35
C TYR A 218 8.58 -14.49 21.61
N SER A 219 7.60 -15.33 21.91
CA SER A 219 7.38 -16.57 21.17
C SER A 219 5.95 -16.64 20.64
N ALA A 220 5.79 -17.18 19.43
CA ALA A 220 4.48 -17.47 18.87
C ALA A 220 4.41 -18.80 18.12
N GLY A 221 3.20 -19.29 17.91
CA GLY A 221 2.96 -20.38 16.96
C GLY A 221 3.15 -19.93 15.52
N LYS A 222 2.73 -18.70 15.20
CA LYS A 222 2.81 -18.08 13.87
C LYS A 222 3.36 -16.66 13.94
N VAL A 223 4.05 -16.25 12.88
CA VAL A 223 4.50 -14.86 12.69
C VAL A 223 4.05 -14.35 11.34
N ILE A 224 3.36 -13.20 11.31
CA ILE A 224 3.02 -12.47 10.10
C ILE A 224 3.98 -11.28 9.98
N VAL A 225 4.78 -11.23 8.93
CA VAL A 225 5.68 -10.11 8.62
C VAL A 225 4.99 -9.17 7.64
N ALA A 226 4.43 -8.07 8.15
CA ALA A 226 3.71 -7.06 7.38
C ALA A 226 4.37 -5.67 7.51
N SER A 227 5.71 -5.64 7.54
CA SER A 227 6.52 -4.44 7.79
C SER A 227 6.81 -3.58 6.54
N GLY A 228 6.08 -3.82 5.43
CA GLY A 228 6.13 -2.99 4.23
C GLY A 228 7.54 -2.85 3.65
N ALA A 229 8.01 -1.60 3.48
CA ALA A 229 9.34 -1.30 2.97
C ALA A 229 10.49 -1.85 3.85
N TYR A 230 10.20 -2.18 5.12
CA TYR A 230 11.16 -2.73 6.08
C TYR A 230 11.18 -4.27 6.11
N VAL A 231 10.47 -4.97 5.21
CA VAL A 231 10.38 -6.44 5.20
C VAL A 231 11.75 -7.12 5.22
N ASN A 232 12.72 -6.61 4.47
CA ASN A 232 14.09 -7.16 4.44
C ASN A 232 14.87 -6.93 5.74
N HIS A 233 14.46 -6.02 6.62
CA HIS A 233 15.08 -5.90 7.95
C HIS A 233 14.73 -7.11 8.84
N VAL A 234 13.70 -7.86 8.46
CA VAL A 234 13.25 -9.07 9.17
C VAL A 234 13.68 -10.33 8.41
N THR A 235 13.40 -10.43 7.10
CA THR A 235 13.64 -11.67 6.33
C THR A 235 15.11 -12.04 6.20
N ARG A 236 16.04 -11.07 6.29
CA ARG A 236 17.49 -11.36 6.31
C ARG A 236 17.87 -12.35 7.42
N SER A 237 17.18 -12.29 8.56
CA SER A 237 17.41 -13.23 9.66
C SER A 237 16.94 -14.66 9.36
N LEU A 238 16.08 -14.83 8.35
CA LEU A 238 15.61 -16.09 7.81
C LEU A 238 16.45 -16.56 6.61
N GLY A 239 17.51 -15.84 6.24
CA GLY A 239 18.43 -16.22 5.17
C GLY A 239 18.03 -15.80 3.76
N PHE A 240 17.00 -14.97 3.59
CA PHE A 240 16.59 -14.46 2.28
C PHE A 240 16.15 -12.99 2.29
N GLU A 241 16.11 -12.39 1.10
CA GLU A 241 15.60 -11.05 0.88
C GLU A 241 14.62 -11.04 -0.28
N ILE A 242 13.59 -10.20 -0.15
CA ILE A 242 12.72 -9.82 -1.25
C ILE A 242 13.46 -8.80 -2.12
N ASN A 243 13.40 -8.99 -3.43
CA ASN A 243 13.95 -8.09 -4.44
C ASN A 243 13.10 -6.83 -4.53
N LEU A 244 13.33 -5.89 -3.62
CA LEU A 244 12.57 -4.64 -3.55
C LEU A 244 13.24 -3.51 -4.30
N GLN A 245 12.41 -2.79 -5.04
CA GLN A 245 12.63 -1.42 -5.50
C GLN A 245 11.67 -0.52 -4.72
N ILE A 246 12.20 0.28 -3.80
CA ILE A 246 11.37 1.13 -2.95
C ILE A 246 11.32 2.51 -3.58
N TRP A 247 10.14 2.89 -4.08
CA TRP A 247 9.91 4.20 -4.66
C TRP A 247 9.63 5.20 -3.53
N GLU A 248 10.34 6.31 -3.52
CA GLU A 248 10.03 7.44 -2.65
C GLU A 248 9.00 8.32 -3.34
N MET A 249 7.73 7.98 -3.17
CA MET A 249 6.62 8.71 -3.78
C MET A 249 6.45 10.07 -3.13
N VAL A 250 6.26 11.10 -3.94
CA VAL A 250 5.91 12.45 -3.49
C VAL A 250 4.39 12.65 -3.59
N PHE A 251 3.79 13.21 -2.54
CA PHE A 251 2.41 13.67 -2.58
C PHE A 251 2.34 15.16 -2.28
N MET A 252 1.36 15.84 -2.88
CA MET A 252 1.16 17.28 -2.75
C MET A 252 -0.30 17.61 -2.52
N TYR A 253 -0.55 18.68 -1.77
CA TYR A 253 -1.86 19.24 -1.52
C TYR A 253 -1.89 20.67 -2.01
N PHE A 254 -2.80 20.95 -2.94
CA PHE A 254 -2.95 22.24 -3.59
C PHE A 254 -4.21 22.93 -3.08
N SER A 255 -4.13 24.20 -2.70
CA SER A 255 -5.31 24.94 -2.28
C SER A 255 -6.30 25.08 -3.43
N MET A 256 -7.58 24.88 -3.15
CA MET A 256 -8.69 25.08 -4.08
C MET A 256 -9.61 26.21 -3.63
N LYS A 257 -10.41 26.76 -4.55
CA LYS A 257 -11.48 27.69 -4.16
C LYS A 257 -12.46 27.01 -3.20
N PRO A 258 -12.96 27.68 -2.15
CA PRO A 258 -13.90 27.08 -1.20
C PRO A 258 -15.23 26.60 -1.81
N SER A 259 -15.63 27.13 -2.97
CA SER A 259 -16.84 26.75 -3.69
C SER A 259 -16.66 25.52 -4.58
N PHE A 260 -15.47 24.92 -4.60
CA PHE A 260 -15.08 23.87 -5.53
C PHE A 260 -14.64 22.62 -4.76
N ASN A 261 -14.99 21.46 -5.30
CA ASN A 261 -14.36 20.19 -4.96
C ASN A 261 -14.36 19.31 -6.22
N TYR A 262 -13.42 18.36 -6.32
CA TYR A 262 -13.52 17.35 -7.36
C TYR A 262 -14.75 16.48 -7.10
N PRO A 263 -15.53 16.11 -8.13
CA PRO A 263 -16.72 15.27 -7.94
C PRO A 263 -16.37 13.81 -7.63
N CYS A 264 -15.17 13.38 -8.02
CA CYS A 264 -14.64 12.06 -7.81
C CYS A 264 -13.12 12.09 -7.84
N MET A 265 -12.47 11.01 -7.42
CA MET A 265 -11.04 10.84 -7.69
C MET A 265 -10.80 10.53 -9.17
N TRP A 266 -9.57 10.70 -9.61
CA TRP A 266 -9.22 10.58 -11.02
C TRP A 266 -7.79 10.11 -11.24
N PHE A 267 -7.57 9.50 -12.39
CA PHE A 267 -6.25 9.17 -12.95
C PHE A 267 -6.20 9.67 -14.39
N GLN A 268 -5.09 10.30 -14.75
CA GLN A 268 -4.80 10.79 -16.08
C GLN A 268 -3.69 9.92 -16.69
N PHE A 269 -3.92 9.41 -17.89
CA PHE A 269 -3.03 8.53 -18.64
C PHE A 269 -2.42 9.28 -19.84
N GLU A 270 -1.09 9.42 -19.89
CA GLU A 270 -0.37 9.99 -21.03
C GLU A 270 0.99 9.33 -21.15
N ASN A 271 1.47 9.21 -22.40
CA ASN A 271 2.78 8.67 -22.68
C ASN A 271 3.88 9.52 -22.00
N PRO A 272 5.00 8.90 -21.58
CA PRO A 272 6.15 9.64 -21.09
C PRO A 272 6.61 10.70 -22.09
N ASP A 273 7.29 11.72 -21.59
CA ASP A 273 7.94 12.70 -22.46
C ASP A 273 9.26 12.19 -23.06
N ASP A 274 9.92 13.05 -23.84
CA ASP A 274 11.18 12.74 -24.51
C ASP A 274 12.32 12.44 -23.51
N GLU A 275 12.17 12.83 -22.24
CA GLU A 275 13.09 12.51 -21.14
C GLU A 275 12.68 11.25 -20.38
N ASN A 276 11.67 10.52 -20.89
CA ASN A 276 11.09 9.33 -20.29
C ASN A 276 10.51 9.57 -18.88
N GLN A 277 10.10 10.81 -18.58
CA GLN A 277 9.42 11.13 -17.33
C GLN A 277 7.94 10.75 -17.43
N SER A 278 7.39 10.17 -16.36
CA SER A 278 5.98 9.79 -16.29
C SER A 278 5.06 11.00 -16.51
N ARG A 279 4.00 10.82 -17.28
CA ARG A 279 2.89 11.78 -17.38
C ARG A 279 1.59 11.20 -16.84
N LEU A 280 1.71 10.26 -15.90
CA LEU A 280 0.57 9.74 -15.16
C LEU A 280 0.35 10.60 -13.93
N PHE A 281 -0.84 11.17 -13.82
CA PHE A 281 -1.22 11.98 -12.66
C PHE A 281 -2.47 11.42 -12.03
N TYR A 282 -2.61 11.63 -10.73
CA TYR A 282 -3.80 11.24 -10.01
C TYR A 282 -4.16 12.27 -8.96
N GLY A 283 -5.45 12.38 -8.70
CA GLY A 283 -5.97 13.32 -7.74
C GLY A 283 -7.21 12.87 -7.03
N PHE A 284 -7.47 13.55 -5.92
CA PHE A 284 -8.54 13.23 -4.99
C PHE A 284 -9.38 14.48 -4.69
N PRO A 285 -10.69 14.31 -4.46
CA PRO A 285 -11.47 15.32 -3.76
C PRO A 285 -10.90 15.59 -2.37
N ALA A 286 -11.22 16.76 -1.82
CA ALA A 286 -11.05 17.00 -0.40
C ALA A 286 -11.95 16.03 0.38
N ILE A 287 -11.40 15.37 1.40
CA ILE A 287 -12.12 14.40 2.24
C ILE A 287 -12.18 14.88 3.70
N PRO A 288 -13.17 14.43 4.49
CA PRO A 288 -13.18 14.69 5.93
C PRO A 288 -11.88 14.26 6.60
N GLY A 289 -11.23 15.16 7.35
CA GLY A 289 -9.97 14.87 8.05
C GLY A 289 -8.70 15.14 7.24
N SER A 290 -8.78 15.45 5.95
CA SER A 290 -7.68 16.10 5.22
C SER A 290 -7.72 17.62 5.42
N PRO A 291 -6.63 18.35 5.13
CA PRO A 291 -6.64 19.81 5.18
C PRO A 291 -7.79 20.42 4.36
N PRO A 292 -8.55 21.38 4.93
CA PRO A 292 -9.72 21.93 4.26
C PRO A 292 -9.32 22.69 3.00
N ASN A 293 -10.20 22.67 1.99
CA ASN A 293 -9.98 23.34 0.71
C ASN A 293 -8.65 22.96 0.04
N CYS A 294 -8.25 21.68 0.11
CA CYS A 294 -7.06 21.18 -0.57
C CYS A 294 -7.39 19.97 -1.46
N ALA A 295 -6.85 19.97 -2.69
CA ALA A 295 -6.84 18.82 -3.57
C ALA A 295 -5.51 18.09 -3.40
N ARG A 296 -5.56 16.78 -3.15
CA ARG A 296 -4.35 15.95 -3.18
C ARG A 296 -4.09 15.55 -4.62
N ILE A 297 -2.97 15.99 -5.21
CA ILE A 297 -2.62 15.71 -6.61
C ILE A 297 -1.14 15.34 -6.67
N ALA A 298 -0.78 14.32 -7.45
CA ALA A 298 0.62 13.95 -7.65
C ALA A 298 0.82 13.25 -8.99
N VAL A 299 2.07 13.27 -9.49
CA VAL A 299 2.54 12.34 -10.51
C VAL A 299 2.68 10.94 -9.91
N ASP A 300 2.31 9.90 -10.66
CA ASP A 300 2.53 8.50 -10.32
C ASP A 300 3.90 8.05 -10.83
N TRP A 301 4.93 8.50 -10.11
CA TRP A 301 6.33 8.24 -10.37
C TRP A 301 7.20 8.69 -9.19
N ALA A 302 8.42 8.18 -9.12
CA ALA A 302 9.41 8.61 -8.13
C ALA A 302 10.76 8.88 -8.79
N ALA A 303 11.33 10.05 -8.52
CA ALA A 303 12.69 10.40 -8.94
C ALA A 303 13.75 9.58 -8.19
N ARG A 304 13.41 9.11 -6.98
CA ARG A 304 14.31 8.37 -6.12
C ARG A 304 13.75 6.97 -5.86
N ILE A 305 14.53 5.98 -6.30
CA ILE A 305 14.28 4.56 -6.04
C ILE A 305 15.43 4.05 -5.18
N ILE A 306 15.11 3.53 -4.00
CA ILE A 306 16.09 3.05 -3.01
C ILE A 306 15.95 1.54 -2.77
N ALA A 307 17.06 0.90 -2.41
CA ALA A 307 17.08 -0.55 -2.16
C ALA A 307 16.74 -0.91 -0.70
N ASP A 308 16.83 0.05 0.23
CA ASP A 308 16.57 -0.14 1.65
C ASP A 308 16.03 1.17 2.25
N PRO A 309 15.00 1.13 3.10
CA PRO A 309 14.43 2.33 3.71
C PRO A 309 15.40 3.11 4.61
N VAL A 310 16.57 2.56 4.97
CA VAL A 310 17.62 3.33 5.65
C VAL A 310 18.21 4.45 4.78
N TYR A 311 18.08 4.35 3.46
CA TYR A 311 18.52 5.38 2.52
C TYR A 311 17.47 6.46 2.31
N ARG A 312 16.33 6.38 3.02
CA ARG A 312 15.24 7.34 2.87
C ARG A 312 15.73 8.75 3.16
N ARG A 313 15.37 9.70 2.29
CA ARG A 313 15.62 11.12 2.57
C ARG A 313 14.34 11.81 3.04
N MET A 314 14.51 12.80 3.93
CA MET A 314 13.41 13.59 4.48
C MET A 314 13.04 14.80 3.61
N ASP A 315 13.94 15.23 2.72
CA ASP A 315 13.63 16.25 1.73
C ASP A 315 12.82 15.67 0.56
N VAL A 316 12.12 16.54 -0.15
CA VAL A 316 11.35 16.22 -1.34
C VAL A 316 12.20 16.52 -2.58
N SER A 317 12.20 15.64 -3.56
CA SER A 317 12.83 15.89 -4.87
C SER A 317 12.16 17.07 -5.58
N GLU A 318 12.90 17.83 -6.38
CA GLU A 318 12.36 18.99 -7.11
C GLU A 318 11.59 18.60 -8.38
N LEU A 319 11.83 17.40 -8.93
CA LEU A 319 11.24 16.96 -10.21
C LEU A 319 9.73 16.72 -10.11
N GLU A 320 9.29 15.88 -9.18
CA GLU A 320 7.87 15.51 -9.05
C GLU A 320 6.97 16.72 -8.74
N PRO A 321 7.37 17.67 -7.85
CA PRO A 321 6.64 18.91 -7.64
C PRO A 321 6.55 19.79 -8.89
N ASP A 322 7.64 19.96 -9.64
CA ASP A 322 7.61 20.75 -10.88
C ASP A 322 6.68 20.12 -11.93
N MET A 323 6.77 18.81 -12.14
CA MET A 323 5.89 18.07 -13.04
C MET A 323 4.41 18.25 -12.67
N THR A 324 4.10 18.10 -11.38
CA THR A 324 2.72 18.22 -10.88
C THR A 324 2.23 19.66 -10.95
N HIS A 325 3.07 20.63 -10.62
CA HIS A 325 2.79 22.06 -10.78
C HIS A 325 2.37 22.39 -12.23
N ARG A 326 3.16 21.92 -13.21
CA ARG A 326 2.88 22.14 -14.64
C ARG A 326 1.55 21.50 -15.05
N PHE A 327 1.26 20.29 -14.59
CA PHE A 327 -0.02 19.63 -14.84
C PHE A 327 -1.19 20.44 -14.27
N VAL A 328 -1.13 20.82 -12.99
CA VAL A 328 -2.19 21.58 -12.31
C VAL A 328 -2.43 22.93 -13.00
N ALA A 329 -1.36 23.67 -13.31
CA ALA A 329 -1.46 24.97 -14.00
C ALA A 329 -2.17 24.85 -15.35
N LYS A 330 -1.83 23.81 -16.12
CA LYS A 330 -2.34 23.59 -17.47
C LYS A 330 -3.76 23.05 -17.49
N HIS A 331 -4.06 22.08 -16.62
CA HIS A 331 -5.25 21.23 -16.74
C HIS A 331 -6.27 21.36 -15.62
N CYS A 332 -5.97 21.96 -14.47
CA CYS A 332 -6.93 22.10 -13.37
C CYS A 332 -7.54 23.51 -13.33
N ASN A 333 -8.86 23.58 -13.13
CA ASN A 333 -9.58 24.80 -12.79
C ASN A 333 -9.71 24.93 -11.26
N ASP A 334 -9.77 26.18 -10.78
CA ASP A 334 -10.04 26.51 -9.37
C ASP A 334 -9.10 25.91 -8.32
N VAL A 335 -7.93 25.44 -8.76
CA VAL A 335 -6.82 24.93 -7.94
C VAL A 335 -5.60 25.85 -8.15
N LEU A 336 -4.98 26.31 -7.07
CA LEU A 336 -3.71 27.02 -7.14
C LEU A 336 -2.62 26.05 -7.58
N SER A 337 -1.80 26.45 -8.54
CA SER A 337 -0.77 25.58 -9.12
C SER A 337 0.42 25.33 -8.19
N GLN A 338 0.57 26.08 -7.10
CA GLN A 338 1.63 25.85 -6.10
C GLN A 338 1.07 25.04 -4.93
N PRO A 339 1.76 23.97 -4.49
CA PRO A 339 1.28 23.17 -3.38
C PRO A 339 1.35 23.96 -2.07
N GLN A 340 0.32 23.83 -1.25
CA GLN A 340 0.28 24.37 0.11
C GLN A 340 1.21 23.56 1.03
N PHE A 341 1.27 22.25 0.85
CA PHE A 341 2.25 21.39 1.48
C PHE A 341 2.47 20.12 0.66
N GLN A 342 3.57 19.44 0.96
CA GLN A 342 4.02 18.23 0.30
C GLN A 342 4.72 17.30 1.28
N GLY A 343 4.82 16.03 0.93
CA GLY A 343 5.51 15.03 1.74
C GLY A 343 5.91 13.81 0.90
N THR A 344 6.60 12.88 1.54
CA THR A 344 7.02 11.62 0.92
C THR A 344 6.41 10.41 1.60
N CYS A 345 6.22 9.33 0.85
CA CYS A 345 5.94 8.01 1.40
C CYS A 345 6.71 6.93 0.64
N LEU A 346 6.87 5.76 1.26
CA LEU A 346 7.58 4.64 0.65
C LEU A 346 6.60 3.70 -0.03
N MET A 347 6.92 3.29 -1.25
CA MET A 347 6.17 2.29 -2.01
C MET A 347 7.10 1.12 -2.34
N PRO A 348 7.07 0.01 -1.57
CA PRO A 348 7.90 -1.16 -1.85
C PRO A 348 7.32 -1.97 -3.01
N ASN A 349 8.05 -1.98 -4.12
CA ASN A 349 7.68 -2.72 -5.32
C ASN A 349 8.60 -3.91 -5.50
N VAL A 350 8.04 -5.04 -5.90
CA VAL A 350 8.77 -6.15 -6.51
C VAL A 350 8.84 -5.93 -8.03
N PRO A 351 9.74 -6.61 -8.78
CA PRO A 351 9.97 -6.28 -10.19
C PRO A 351 8.74 -6.43 -11.09
N ASP A 352 7.82 -7.32 -10.75
CA ASP A 352 6.55 -7.51 -11.47
C ASP A 352 5.42 -6.56 -11.01
N ASN A 353 5.74 -5.60 -10.12
CA ASN A 353 4.80 -4.68 -9.48
C ASN A 353 3.63 -5.38 -8.76
N GLY A 354 3.74 -6.68 -8.46
CA GLY A 354 2.71 -7.47 -7.78
C GLY A 354 2.75 -7.33 -6.26
N PHE A 355 1.92 -8.14 -5.60
CA PHE A 355 1.92 -8.28 -4.15
C PHE A 355 2.73 -9.48 -3.72
N VAL A 356 3.45 -9.43 -2.61
CA VAL A 356 3.92 -10.65 -1.94
C VAL A 356 2.98 -10.92 -0.80
N LEU A 357 2.31 -12.07 -0.82
CA LEU A 357 1.43 -12.55 0.24
C LEU A 357 1.51 -14.08 0.22
N ASP A 358 2.36 -14.65 1.06
CA ASP A 358 2.61 -16.10 1.07
C ASP A 358 3.30 -16.56 2.36
N PHE A 359 3.47 -17.86 2.52
CA PHE A 359 4.38 -18.46 3.51
C PHE A 359 5.86 -18.24 3.14
N SER A 360 6.74 -18.15 4.13
CA SER A 360 8.19 -17.92 3.98
C SER A 360 8.89 -19.13 3.36
N PRO A 361 9.65 -19.05 2.25
CA PRO A 361 9.96 -20.20 1.40
C PRO A 361 10.61 -21.40 2.12
N GLU A 362 10.13 -22.61 1.81
CA GLU A 362 10.57 -23.86 2.44
C GLU A 362 12.08 -24.09 2.30
N SER A 363 12.69 -23.64 1.21
CA SER A 363 14.13 -23.73 0.96
C SER A 363 14.99 -22.99 1.99
N PHE A 364 14.45 -22.02 2.73
CA PHE A 364 15.19 -21.23 3.72
C PHE A 364 14.86 -21.61 5.17
N VAL A 365 13.63 -22.03 5.45
CA VAL A 365 13.15 -22.27 6.83
C VAL A 365 12.63 -23.69 7.08
N GLY A 366 12.75 -24.58 6.10
CA GLY A 366 12.38 -26.00 6.21
C GLY A 366 10.92 -26.20 6.65
N GLU A 367 10.71 -27.12 7.59
CA GLU A 367 9.38 -27.46 8.12
C GLU A 367 8.61 -26.27 8.73
N HIS A 368 9.31 -25.18 9.07
CA HIS A 368 8.70 -23.96 9.65
C HIS A 368 8.17 -22.98 8.61
N HIS A 369 8.22 -23.30 7.31
CA HIS A 369 7.67 -22.49 6.21
C HIS A 369 6.27 -21.96 6.53
N LYS A 370 5.38 -22.83 7.01
CA LYS A 370 4.00 -22.48 7.32
C LYS A 370 3.83 -21.71 8.63
N ASN A 371 4.89 -21.51 9.41
CA ASN A 371 4.85 -20.72 10.65
C ASN A 371 5.14 -19.23 10.41
N ILE A 372 5.65 -18.87 9.24
CA ILE A 372 6.03 -17.50 8.93
C ILE A 372 5.33 -17.09 7.64
N ILE A 373 4.49 -16.05 7.72
CA ILE A 373 3.72 -15.51 6.61
C ILE A 373 4.32 -14.14 6.28
N ILE A 374 4.55 -13.85 5.00
CA ILE A 374 5.21 -12.65 4.53
C ILE A 374 4.23 -11.83 3.70
N PHE A 375 4.17 -10.53 3.98
CA PHE A 375 3.45 -9.56 3.19
C PHE A 375 4.30 -8.31 2.88
N THR A 376 4.37 -7.93 1.60
CA THR A 376 4.84 -6.60 1.19
C THR A 376 4.26 -6.18 -0.16
N ALA A 377 3.95 -4.88 -0.28
CA ALA A 377 3.32 -4.30 -1.47
C ALA A 377 3.33 -2.76 -1.43
N GLY A 378 3.41 -2.15 -2.61
CA GLY A 378 3.39 -0.70 -2.79
C GLY A 378 2.01 -0.05 -2.77
N TRP A 379 0.98 -0.77 -3.24
CA TRP A 379 -0.32 -0.17 -3.60
C TRP A 379 -1.53 -0.95 -3.02
N ALA A 380 -1.31 -1.69 -1.94
CA ALA A 380 -2.29 -2.61 -1.36
C ALA A 380 -3.34 -1.98 -0.42
N PHE A 381 -3.34 -0.66 -0.22
CA PHE A 381 -4.24 0.00 0.76
C PHE A 381 -5.72 -0.31 0.48
N LYS A 382 -6.11 -0.41 -0.79
CA LYS A 382 -7.48 -0.77 -1.20
C LYS A 382 -7.89 -2.21 -0.84
N PHE A 383 -6.95 -3.08 -0.50
CA PHE A 383 -7.17 -4.49 -0.15
C PHE A 383 -7.07 -4.76 1.35
N ILE A 384 -6.98 -3.73 2.22
CA ILE A 384 -6.69 -3.93 3.65
C ILE A 384 -7.62 -4.95 4.36
N PRO A 385 -8.96 -4.87 4.26
CA PRO A 385 -9.82 -5.85 4.92
C PRO A 385 -9.60 -7.26 4.39
N LEU A 386 -9.50 -7.40 3.06
CA LEU A 386 -9.31 -8.68 2.39
C LEU A 386 -7.96 -9.32 2.71
N PHE A 387 -6.86 -8.58 2.58
CA PHE A 387 -5.52 -9.11 2.83
C PHE A 387 -5.28 -9.36 4.31
N GLY A 388 -5.83 -8.54 5.21
CA GLY A 388 -5.80 -8.87 6.64
C GLY A 388 -6.52 -10.18 6.96
N HIS A 389 -7.68 -10.42 6.34
CA HIS A 389 -8.40 -11.68 6.48
C HIS A 389 -7.61 -12.87 5.93
N ILE A 390 -7.07 -12.76 4.71
CA ILE A 390 -6.24 -13.82 4.11
C ILE A 390 -5.03 -14.14 4.99
N LEU A 391 -4.34 -13.12 5.51
CA LEU A 391 -3.18 -13.33 6.40
C LEU A 391 -3.58 -14.05 7.69
N ALA A 392 -4.77 -13.76 8.24
CA ALA A 392 -5.30 -14.48 9.38
C ALA A 392 -5.68 -15.94 9.03
N ASP A 393 -6.27 -16.20 7.86
CA ASP A 393 -6.55 -17.56 7.37
C ASP A 393 -5.25 -18.37 7.24
N LEU A 394 -4.21 -17.80 6.62
CA LEU A 394 -2.93 -18.48 6.48
C LEU A 394 -2.29 -18.78 7.83
N ALA A 395 -2.39 -17.86 8.80
CA ALA A 395 -1.87 -18.09 10.14
C ALA A 395 -2.66 -19.16 10.91
N LEU A 396 -4.00 -19.09 10.90
CA LEU A 396 -4.83 -19.92 11.76
C LEU A 396 -5.24 -21.26 11.12
N ASP A 397 -5.48 -21.27 9.82
CA ASP A 397 -5.99 -22.43 9.08
C ASP A 397 -4.94 -23.05 8.15
N GLY A 398 -3.83 -22.37 7.90
CA GLY A 398 -2.76 -22.84 7.03
C GLY A 398 -3.09 -22.78 5.54
N SER A 399 -4.23 -22.19 5.16
CA SER A 399 -4.69 -21.99 3.79
C SER A 399 -5.76 -20.89 3.74
N THR A 400 -6.10 -20.40 2.55
CA THR A 400 -7.21 -19.45 2.35
C THR A 400 -8.07 -19.90 1.17
N SER A 401 -9.34 -19.50 1.15
CA SER A 401 -10.24 -19.76 0.01
C SER A 401 -10.01 -18.82 -1.18
N TYR A 402 -9.23 -17.75 -1.00
CA TYR A 402 -8.94 -16.77 -2.05
C TYR A 402 -7.79 -17.24 -2.95
N ASN A 403 -7.91 -16.97 -4.25
CA ASN A 403 -6.84 -17.25 -5.19
C ASN A 403 -5.72 -16.21 -5.03
N ILE A 404 -4.62 -16.62 -4.38
CA ILE A 404 -3.43 -15.80 -4.16
C ILE A 404 -2.23 -16.23 -5.01
N ARG A 405 -2.45 -17.05 -6.05
CA ARG A 405 -1.35 -17.63 -6.85
C ARG A 405 -0.43 -16.60 -7.48
N SER A 406 -0.98 -15.46 -7.92
CA SER A 406 -0.20 -14.33 -8.46
C SER A 406 0.60 -13.57 -7.38
N MET A 407 0.41 -13.91 -6.11
CA MET A 407 1.02 -13.26 -4.95
C MET A 407 2.05 -14.14 -4.23
N CYS A 408 2.25 -15.39 -4.69
CA CYS A 408 3.21 -16.33 -4.11
C CYS A 408 4.64 -15.80 -4.16
N ILE A 409 5.44 -16.10 -3.13
CA ILE A 409 6.77 -15.51 -2.94
C ILE A 409 7.85 -16.14 -3.83
N ASP A 410 7.60 -17.35 -4.33
CA ASP A 410 8.52 -18.15 -5.14
C ASP A 410 8.46 -17.83 -6.65
N ARG A 411 7.56 -16.94 -7.05
CA ARG A 411 7.46 -16.49 -8.44
C ARG A 411 8.71 -15.74 -8.88
N GLN A 412 8.91 -15.70 -10.20
CA GLN A 412 10.14 -15.23 -10.81
C GLN A 412 10.54 -13.82 -10.33
N ASN A 413 11.82 -13.65 -9.99
CA ASN A 413 12.46 -12.39 -9.60
C ASN A 413 11.95 -11.72 -8.30
N VAL A 414 11.04 -12.35 -7.54
CA VAL A 414 10.57 -11.80 -6.25
C VAL A 414 11.62 -11.95 -5.15
N LEU A 415 12.33 -13.07 -5.10
CA LEU A 415 13.48 -13.24 -4.20
C LEU A 415 14.75 -12.67 -4.85
N LYS A 416 15.61 -12.03 -4.06
CA LYS A 416 16.93 -11.60 -4.56
C LYS A 416 17.74 -12.83 -4.98
N PRO A 417 18.41 -12.82 -6.14
CA PRO A 417 19.34 -13.87 -6.52
C PRO A 417 20.44 -13.99 -5.45
N VAL A 418 20.79 -15.23 -5.09
CA VAL A 418 22.01 -15.47 -4.30
C VAL A 418 23.18 -15.01 -5.16
N ALA A 419 23.94 -14.01 -4.69
CA ALA A 419 25.04 -13.45 -5.47
C ALA A 419 26.04 -14.57 -5.81
N ALA A 420 26.17 -14.89 -7.10
CA ALA A 420 27.37 -15.55 -7.60
C ALA A 420 28.53 -14.56 -7.45
N VAL A 421 29.71 -15.05 -7.08
CA VAL A 421 30.95 -14.26 -6.97
C VAL A 421 31.12 -13.43 -8.25
N PRO A 422 31.30 -12.10 -8.18
CA PRO A 422 31.28 -11.27 -9.38
C PRO A 422 32.54 -11.52 -10.21
N ASP A 423 32.35 -11.91 -11.47
CA ASP A 423 33.38 -11.75 -12.50
C ASP A 423 33.41 -10.28 -12.92
N VAL A 424 34.59 -9.68 -12.88
CA VAL A 424 34.79 -8.24 -13.11
C VAL A 424 34.84 -8.03 -14.63
N GLY A 425 33.69 -7.70 -15.23
CA GLY A 425 33.64 -7.44 -16.66
C GLY A 425 32.37 -6.73 -17.13
N SER A 426 32.54 -5.44 -17.47
CA SER A 426 31.75 -4.64 -18.41
C SER A 426 30.34 -4.13 -18.02
N HIS A 427 30.24 -2.80 -18.06
CA HIS A 427 29.11 -1.91 -18.33
C HIS A 427 27.68 -2.49 -18.26
N LEU A 428 26.92 -2.07 -17.24
CA LEU A 428 25.47 -2.16 -17.18
C LEU A 428 24.84 -1.19 -18.22
N PRO A 429 24.05 -1.67 -19.19
CA PRO A 429 23.10 -0.83 -19.88
C PRO A 429 21.86 -0.65 -18.98
N MET A 430 21.47 0.60 -18.74
CA MET A 430 20.17 0.93 -18.17
C MET A 430 19.07 0.59 -19.18
N LYS A 431 18.58 -0.65 -19.12
CA LYS A 431 17.24 -1.02 -19.57
C LYS A 431 16.50 -1.57 -18.35
N GLY A 432 15.51 -0.83 -17.87
CA GLY A 432 14.53 -1.40 -16.94
C GLY A 432 13.79 -2.54 -17.63
N PRO A 433 13.25 -3.53 -16.90
CA PRO A 433 12.46 -4.58 -17.52
C PRO A 433 11.10 -3.98 -17.87
N TYR A 434 11.04 -3.35 -19.04
CA TYR A 434 9.85 -3.24 -19.84
C TYR A 434 10.11 -4.11 -21.09
N PHE A 435 9.22 -5.08 -21.32
CA PHE A 435 9.03 -5.91 -22.53
C PHE A 435 9.88 -7.18 -22.74
N GLU A 436 9.21 -8.34 -22.76
CA GLU A 436 8.90 -9.12 -23.99
C GLU A 436 7.52 -9.77 -23.88
#